data_AF-A0A0F7FSW6-F1
#
_entry.id   AF-A0A0F7FSW6-F1
#
_cell.length_a   1.000
_cell.length_b   1.000
_cell.length_c   1.000
_cell.angle_alpha   90.00
_cell.angle_beta   90.00
_cell.angle_gamma   90.00
#
_symmetry.space_group_name_H-M   'P 1'
#
loop_
_entity.id
_entity.type
_entity.pdbx_description
1 polymer ?
#
loop_
_entity_poly.entity_id
_entity_poly.type
_entity_poly.pdbx_seq_one_letter_code
_entity_poly.pdbx_strand_id
1 'polypeptide(L)'
;MKVPEEPLLFARTGVLSGWWESGLCLMCRREGVPVIWLGPVIHGARHAPFYSCETCTGWLVRYVGTHDHDAPPPAPPSSPAPVGELGLRYVVAALGVLTVAGAVGSLWLAFSGRPP
;
A
#
# COMPACT_ATOMS: atom_id res chain seq x y z
N MET A 1 4.62 -9.41 29.77
CA MET A 1 4.12 -8.87 28.49
C MET A 1 5.33 -8.54 27.63
N LYS A 2 5.55 -9.31 26.57
CA LYS A 2 6.64 -9.09 25.62
C LYS A 2 6.06 -8.21 24.52
N VAL A 3 6.47 -6.95 24.47
CA VAL A 3 6.09 -6.04 23.39
C VAL A 3 6.68 -6.64 22.11
N PRO A 4 5.88 -6.97 21.09
CA PRO A 4 6.43 -7.33 19.80
C PRO A 4 7.19 -6.10 19.30
N GLU A 5 8.51 -6.24 19.22
CA GLU A 5 9.41 -5.26 18.62
C GLU A 5 9.14 -5.30 17.11
N GLU A 6 8.06 -4.63 16.69
CA GLU A 6 7.83 -4.38 15.28
C GLU A 6 9.05 -3.60 14.78
N PRO A 7 9.78 -4.10 13.78
CA PRO A 7 10.93 -3.37 13.27
C PRO A 7 10.41 -2.03 12.78
N LEU A 8 10.82 -0.97 13.47
CA LEU A 8 10.50 0.40 13.10
C LEU A 8 11.01 0.58 11.66
N LEU A 9 10.07 0.59 10.72
CA LEU A 9 10.39 0.45 9.30
C LEU A 9 10.82 1.82 8.77
N PHE A 10 12.10 2.13 8.97
CA PHE A 10 12.72 3.37 8.55
C PHE A 10 13.11 3.27 7.08
N ALA A 11 12.18 3.71 6.24
CA ALA A 11 12.33 3.89 4.80
C ALA A 11 12.36 2.63 3.92
N ARG A 12 11.39 2.53 3.00
CA ARG A 12 11.24 1.40 2.07
C ARG A 12 11.78 1.80 0.70
N THR A 13 13.00 1.40 0.37
CA THR A 13 13.67 1.77 -0.88
C THR A 13 13.21 0.96 -2.10
N GLY A 14 12.47 -0.13 -1.89
CA GLY A 14 12.02 -1.06 -2.94
C GLY A 14 10.65 -0.76 -3.59
N VAL A 15 9.95 0.30 -3.19
CA VAL A 15 8.63 0.67 -3.75
C VAL A 15 8.70 2.09 -4.30
N LEU A 16 9.38 2.25 -5.45
CA LEU A 16 9.41 3.49 -6.23
C LEU A 16 8.11 3.60 -7.05
N SER A 17 6.97 3.79 -6.39
CA SER A 17 5.67 3.80 -7.06
C SER A 17 5.36 5.12 -7.77
N GLY A 18 6.22 5.58 -8.68
CA GLY A 18 5.84 6.57 -9.72
C GLY A 18 5.45 8.00 -9.30
N TRP A 19 5.46 8.36 -8.00
CA TRP A 19 5.26 9.74 -7.56
C TRP A 19 6.60 10.39 -7.21
N TRP A 20 6.97 11.39 -8.00
CA TRP A 20 8.11 12.26 -7.76
C TRP A 20 7.59 13.69 -7.67
N GLU A 21 8.20 14.48 -6.79
CA GLU A 21 7.94 15.92 -6.69
C GLU A 21 9.25 16.69 -6.90
N SER A 22 9.17 17.92 -7.40
CA SER A 22 10.34 18.80 -7.43
C SER A 22 10.61 19.31 -6.01
N GLY A 23 11.79 19.03 -5.47
CA GLY A 23 12.10 19.38 -4.09
C GLY A 23 13.59 19.42 -3.77
N LEU A 24 13.89 19.45 -2.48
CA LEU A 24 15.24 19.39 -1.92
C LEU A 24 15.62 17.93 -1.64
N CYS A 25 16.70 17.46 -2.26
CA CYS A 25 17.28 16.18 -1.88
C CYS A 25 18.09 16.33 -0.58
N LEU A 26 17.68 15.65 0.51
CA LEU A 26 18.35 15.79 1.81
C LEU A 26 19.75 15.16 1.89
N MET A 27 20.14 14.33 0.91
CA MET A 27 21.48 13.75 0.83
C MET A 27 22.47 14.64 0.07
N CYS A 28 22.18 14.94 -1.20
CA CYS A 28 23.08 15.74 -2.04
C CYS A 28 22.80 17.25 -2.01
N ARG A 29 21.76 17.69 -1.28
CA ARG A 29 21.34 19.10 -1.13
C ARG A 29 20.98 19.84 -2.41
N ARG A 30 20.75 19.12 -3.51
CA ARG A 30 20.25 19.73 -4.75
C ARG A 30 18.77 20.10 -4.58
N GLU A 31 18.43 21.30 -5.02
CA GLU A 31 17.07 21.84 -5.05
C GLU A 31 16.49 21.75 -6.47
N GLY A 32 15.16 21.78 -6.59
CA GLY A 32 14.47 21.75 -7.88
C GLY A 32 14.64 20.43 -8.65
N VAL A 33 15.08 19.36 -7.97
CA VAL A 33 15.26 18.03 -8.56
C VAL A 33 14.07 17.14 -8.23
N PRO A 34 13.74 16.16 -9.08
CA PRO A 34 12.81 15.09 -8.72
C PRO A 34 13.28 14.37 -7.46
N VAL A 35 12.44 14.37 -6.43
CA VAL A 35 12.66 13.65 -5.17
C VAL A 35 11.52 12.68 -4.89
N ILE A 36 11.86 11.63 -4.15
CA ILE A 36 10.95 10.58 -3.73
C ILE A 36 11.00 10.53 -2.20
N TRP A 37 9.83 10.39 -1.58
CA TRP A 37 9.73 10.16 -0.15
C TRP A 37 10.23 8.76 0.18
N LEU A 38 11.27 8.65 0.99
CA LEU A 38 11.82 7.37 1.42
C LEU A 38 11.21 6.91 2.73
N GLY A 39 10.90 7.82 3.66
CA GLY A 39 10.35 7.51 4.98
C GLY A 39 10.54 8.66 5.98
N PRO A 40 10.16 8.51 7.26
CA PRO A 40 10.51 9.49 8.29
C PRO A 40 11.95 9.30 8.80
N VAL A 41 12.68 10.40 9.01
CA VAL A 41 13.92 10.43 9.79
C VAL A 41 13.58 10.86 11.21
N ILE A 42 14.10 10.15 12.21
CA ILE A 42 13.89 10.47 13.63
C ILE A 42 15.18 11.02 14.23
N HIS A 43 15.06 12.10 15.00
CA HIS A 43 16.14 12.61 15.85
C HIS A 43 15.56 13.07 17.21
N GLY A 44 15.83 12.27 18.25
CA GLY A 44 15.17 12.42 19.55
C GLY A 44 13.65 12.20 19.44
N ALA A 45 12.85 13.10 20.01
CA ALA A 45 11.39 13.06 19.93
C ALA A 45 10.82 13.72 18.65
N ARG A 46 11.66 14.11 17.70
CA ARG A 46 11.26 14.78 16.44
C ARG A 46 11.36 13.82 15.27
N HIS A 47 10.44 13.97 14.32
CA HIS A 47 10.49 13.29 13.03
C HIS A 47 10.32 14.29 11.88
N ALA A 48 10.96 14.02 10.75
CA ALA A 48 10.86 14.81 9.53
C ALA A 48 10.82 13.88 8.30
N PRO A 49 10.17 14.26 7.19
CA PRO A 49 10.14 13.44 5.98
C PRO A 49 11.52 13.39 5.31
N PHE A 50 11.93 12.21 4.86
CA PHE A 50 13.16 11.99 4.11
C PHE A 50 12.87 11.97 2.62
N TYR A 51 13.23 13.05 1.92
CA TYR A 51 13.16 13.11 0.46
C TYR A 51 14.54 12.98 -0.17
N SER A 52 14.66 12.18 -1.22
CA SER A 52 15.92 12.05 -1.97
C SER A 52 15.73 11.86 -3.47
N CYS A 53 16.70 12.32 -4.26
CA CYS A 53 16.66 12.19 -5.72
C CYS A 53 17.08 10.79 -6.17
N GLU A 54 16.72 10.44 -7.41
CA GLU A 54 16.98 9.11 -8.00
C GLU A 54 18.43 8.65 -7.83
N THR A 55 19.41 9.52 -8.09
CA THR A 55 20.83 9.18 -7.95
C THR A 55 21.18 8.78 -6.52
N CYS A 56 20.67 9.52 -5.54
CA CYS A 56 20.91 9.26 -4.12
C CYS A 56 20.18 8.01 -3.65
N THR A 57 18.91 7.83 -4.04
CA THR A 57 18.14 6.62 -3.75
C THR A 57 18.83 5.39 -4.35
N GLY A 58 19.29 5.46 -5.58
CA GLY A 58 19.98 4.37 -6.27
C GLY A 58 21.33 4.02 -5.64
N TRP A 59 22.03 4.99 -5.05
CA TRP A 59 23.21 4.71 -4.25
C TRP A 59 22.83 4.04 -2.92
N LEU A 60 21.80 4.53 -2.24
CA LEU A 60 21.33 4.00 -0.96
C LEU A 60 20.87 2.53 -1.09
N VAL A 61 20.12 2.19 -2.14
CA VAL A 61 19.72 0.80 -2.44
C VAL A 61 20.94 -0.10 -2.57
N ARG A 62 21.96 0.33 -3.32
CA ARG A 62 23.20 -0.44 -3.49
C ARG A 62 23.96 -0.58 -2.17
N TYR A 63 24.06 0.50 -1.41
CA TYR A 63 24.72 0.50 -0.09
C TYR A 63 24.04 -0.44 0.90
N VAL A 64 22.70 -0.45 0.94
CA VAL A 64 21.95 -1.38 1.80
C VAL A 64 22.15 -2.82 1.33
N GLY A 65 22.12 -3.07 0.02
CA GLY A 65 22.34 -4.42 -0.54
C GLY A 65 23.72 -5.02 -0.22
N THR A 66 24.75 -4.21 0.06
CA THR A 66 26.03 -4.76 0.55
C THR A 66 25.97 -5.25 2.00
N HIS A 67 24.91 -4.88 2.73
CA HIS A 67 24.67 -5.25 4.13
C HIS A 67 23.63 -6.38 4.28
N ASP A 68 23.28 -7.07 3.20
CA ASP A 68 22.31 -8.18 3.20
C ASP A 68 22.77 -9.40 4.03
N HIS A 69 24.00 -9.40 4.57
CA HIS A 69 24.52 -10.45 5.45
C HIS A 69 23.75 -10.58 6.78
N ASP A 70 23.08 -9.52 7.23
CA ASP A 70 22.24 -9.51 8.44
C ASP A 70 20.73 -9.66 8.13
N ALA A 71 20.35 -9.81 6.85
CA ALA A 71 18.95 -9.95 6.48
C ALA A 71 18.40 -11.29 6.99
N PRO A 72 17.24 -11.30 7.66
CA PRO A 72 16.52 -12.55 7.89
C PRO A 72 16.34 -13.27 6.56
N PRO A 73 16.44 -14.61 6.52
CA PRO A 73 16.16 -15.34 5.29
C PRO A 73 14.81 -14.86 4.74
N PRO A 74 14.70 -14.63 3.42
CA PRO A 74 13.45 -14.17 2.84
C PRO A 74 12.37 -15.12 3.34
N ALA A 75 11.30 -14.55 3.90
CA ALA A 75 10.18 -15.36 4.34
C ALA A 75 9.82 -16.30 3.17
N PRO A 76 9.62 -17.60 3.43
CA PRO A 76 9.19 -18.51 2.37
C PRO A 76 8.02 -17.85 1.66
N PRO A 77 7.90 -17.97 0.33
CA PRO A 77 6.85 -17.29 -0.43
C PRO A 77 5.53 -17.56 0.28
N SER A 78 5.04 -16.56 1.01
CA SER A 78 3.75 -16.64 1.64
C SER A 78 2.83 -16.77 0.46
N SER A 79 2.22 -17.95 0.28
CA SER A 79 1.21 -18.18 -0.74
C SER A 79 0.38 -16.91 -0.82
N PRO A 80 0.23 -16.30 -2.01
CA PRO A 80 -0.53 -15.07 -2.14
C PRO A 80 -1.84 -15.32 -1.42
N ALA A 81 -2.02 -14.63 -0.27
CA ALA A 81 -3.31 -14.67 0.38
C ALA A 81 -4.28 -14.20 -0.71
N PRO A 82 -5.42 -14.88 -0.93
CA PRO A 82 -6.40 -14.47 -1.93
C PRO A 82 -7.10 -13.18 -1.45
N VAL A 83 -6.34 -12.09 -1.37
CA VAL A 83 -6.78 -10.74 -1.03
C VAL A 83 -7.32 -10.13 -2.32
N GLY A 84 -8.47 -10.60 -2.77
CA GLY A 84 -9.17 -10.02 -3.91
C GLY A 84 -10.21 -10.93 -4.52
N GLU A 85 -9.87 -12.20 -4.75
CA GLU A 85 -10.75 -13.10 -5.48
C GLU A 85 -11.96 -13.55 -4.65
N LEU A 86 -11.75 -13.80 -3.35
CA LEU A 86 -12.86 -14.14 -2.45
C LEU A 86 -13.79 -12.95 -2.20
N GLY A 87 -13.22 -11.74 -2.08
CA GLY A 87 -13.98 -10.50 -1.89
C GLY A 87 -14.84 -10.14 -3.11
N LEU A 88 -14.26 -10.25 -4.31
CA LEU A 88 -14.98 -9.97 -5.56
C LEU A 88 -16.12 -10.98 -5.78
N ARG A 89 -15.89 -12.27 -5.53
CA ARG A 89 -16.93 -13.31 -5.61
C ARG A 89 -18.10 -13.02 -4.66
N TYR A 90 -17.80 -12.54 -3.45
CA TYR A 90 -18.82 -12.19 -2.47
C TYR A 90 -19.65 -10.97 -2.91
N VAL A 91 -19.00 -9.93 -3.43
CA VAL A 91 -19.68 -8.72 -3.95
C VAL A 91 -20.57 -9.06 -5.15
N VAL A 92 -20.07 -9.87 -6.09
CA VAL A 92 -20.85 -10.31 -7.26
C VAL A 92 -22.05 -11.16 -6.83
N ALA A 93 -21.88 -12.07 -5.88
CA ALA A 93 -22.99 -12.86 -5.35
C ALA A 93 -24.05 -11.99 -4.65
N ALA A 94 -23.63 -11.03 -3.82
CA ALA A 94 -24.54 -10.13 -3.12
C ALA A 94 -25.35 -9.25 -4.10
N LEU A 95 -24.70 -8.71 -5.14
CA LEU A 95 -25.36 -7.93 -6.19
C LEU A 95 -26.33 -8.79 -7.02
N GLY A 96 -25.98 -10.05 -7.30
CA GLY A 96 -26.88 -11.00 -7.96
C GLY A 96 -28.13 -11.30 -7.13
N VAL A 97 -27.98 -11.53 -5.82
CA VAL A 97 -29.12 -11.76 -4.92
C VAL A 97 -30.02 -10.53 -4.83
N LEU A 98 -29.44 -9.33 -4.72
CA LEU A 98 -30.21 -8.07 -4.67
C LEU A 98 -31.00 -7.81 -5.95
N THR A 99 -30.41 -8.07 -7.12
CA THR A 99 -31.12 -7.91 -8.41
C THR A 99 -32.26 -8.91 -8.56
N VAL A 100 -32.07 -10.18 -8.20
CA VAL A 100 -33.13 -11.20 -8.22
C VAL A 100 -34.26 -10.84 -7.23
N ALA A 101 -33.93 -10.45 -6.00
CA ALA A 101 -34.93 -10.04 -5.01
C ALA A 101 -35.73 -8.81 -5.48
N GLY A 102 -35.07 -7.81 -6.08
CA GLY A 102 -35.73 -6.65 -6.66
C GLY A 102 -36.65 -6.98 -7.82
N ALA A 103 -36.24 -7.90 -8.71
CA ALA A 103 -37.07 -8.36 -9.82
C ALA A 103 -38.31 -9.15 -9.34
N VAL A 104 -38.15 -10.02 -8.35
CA VAL A 104 -39.25 -10.79 -7.75
C VAL A 104 -40.22 -9.86 -7.01
N GLY A 105 -39.72 -8.88 -6.25
CA GLY A 105 -40.56 -7.88 -5.57
C GLY A 105 -41.35 -7.01 -6.56
N SER A 106 -40.70 -6.56 -7.63
CA SER A 106 -41.33 -5.77 -8.69
C SER A 106 -42.40 -6.57 -9.45
N LEU A 107 -42.12 -7.85 -9.73
CA LEU A 107 -43.06 -8.76 -10.36
C LEU A 107 -44.26 -9.06 -9.45
N TRP A 108 -44.03 -9.25 -8.15
CA TRP A 108 -45.12 -9.45 -7.18
C TRP A 108 -46.02 -8.22 -7.07
N LEU A 109 -45.45 -7.01 -7.02
CA LEU A 109 -46.20 -5.75 -7.02
C LEU A 109 -46.99 -5.54 -8.31
N ALA A 110 -46.45 -5.94 -9.46
CA ALA A 110 -47.15 -5.88 -10.75
C ALA A 110 -48.31 -6.89 -10.84
N PHE A 111 -48.18 -8.05 -10.17
CA PHE A 111 -49.19 -9.11 -10.21
C PHE A 111 -50.24 -8.99 -9.09
N SER A 112 -49.91 -8.38 -7.95
CA SER A 112 -50.80 -8.24 -6.78
C SER A 112 -51.81 -7.09 -6.91
N GLY A 113 -52.26 -6.78 -8.13
CA GLY A 113 -53.13 -5.67 -8.49
C GLY A 113 -54.13 -5.28 -7.39
N ARG A 114 -53.88 -4.13 -6.77
CA ARG A 114 -54.84 -3.45 -5.89
C ARG A 114 -55.35 -2.23 -6.65
N PRO A 115 -56.58 -2.25 -7.20
CA PRO A 115 -57.16 -1.07 -7.85
C PRO A 115 -57.45 0.04 -6.82
N PRO A 116 -57.55 1.31 -7.26
CA PRO A 116 -57.86 2.46 -6.41
C PRO A 116 -59.24 2.38 -5.75
#